data_AF-A0A0W0VNE3-F1
#
_entry.id   AF-A0A0W0VNE3-F1
#
_cell.length_a   1.000
_cell.length_b   1.000
_cell.length_c   1.000
_cell.angle_alpha   90.00
_cell.angle_beta   90.00
_cell.angle_gamma   90.00
#
_symmetry.space_group_name_H-M   'P 1'
#
loop_
_entity.id
_entity.type
_entity.pdbx_description
1 polymer ?
#
loop_
_entity_poly.entity_id
_entity_poly.type
_entity_poly.pdbx_seq_one_letter_code
_entity_poly.pdbx_strand_id
1 'polypeptide(L)'
;MFKQVLLLTLSLWISACTADEVHYYSTNPKALQKALDKCPDESPRHISCKKLESIAQQLKEYAFELRTSPQAFGKKILNLQETIARQEQALLHNTNQPQLKAQLQKNKEELQIRLAVVKWLESPER
;
A
#
# COMPACT_ATOMS: atom_id res chain seq x y z
N MET A 1 4.88 -42.24 12.99
CA MET A 1 3.91 -41.35 12.31
C MET A 1 4.01 -39.88 12.76
N PHE A 2 4.36 -39.58 14.02
CA PHE A 2 4.59 -38.18 14.49
C PHE A 2 5.75 -37.43 13.78
N LYS A 3 6.80 -38.14 13.34
CA LYS A 3 7.95 -37.52 12.67
C LYS A 3 7.63 -36.88 11.31
N GLN A 4 6.60 -37.35 10.60
CA GLN A 4 6.25 -36.81 9.29
C GLN A 4 5.36 -35.56 9.38
N VAL A 5 4.56 -35.44 10.45
CA VAL A 5 3.72 -34.26 10.70
C VAL A 5 4.57 -33.04 11.06
N LEU A 6 5.69 -33.24 11.78
CA LEU A 6 6.62 -32.17 12.15
C LEU A 6 7.36 -31.56 10.94
N LEU A 7 7.55 -32.34 9.87
CA LEU A 7 8.23 -31.88 8.65
C LEU A 7 7.32 -31.07 7.72
N LEU A 8 5.99 -31.29 7.78
CA LEU A 8 5.00 -30.58 6.97
C LEU A 8 4.63 -29.21 7.53
N THR A 9 4.83 -28.95 8.83
CA THR A 9 4.53 -27.65 9.45
C THR A 9 5.63 -26.61 9.24
N LEU A 10 6.86 -27.02 8.90
CA LEU A 10 7.98 -26.09 8.67
C LEU A 10 7.90 -25.36 7.32
N SER A 11 7.24 -25.95 6.32
CA SER A 11 7.16 -25.38 4.96
C SER A 11 6.05 -24.35 4.76
N LEU A 12 5.10 -24.21 5.70
CA LEU A 12 4.00 -23.24 5.59
C LEU A 12 4.33 -21.81 6.04
N TRP A 13 5.55 -21.53 6.50
CA TRP A 13 5.93 -20.21 7.01
C TRP A 13 6.52 -19.24 5.96
N ILE A 14 6.69 -19.66 4.70
CA ILE A 14 7.48 -18.90 3.70
C ILE A 14 6.62 -18.01 2.76
N SER A 15 5.28 -18.00 2.85
CA SER A 15 4.43 -17.33 1.86
C SER A 15 3.82 -15.97 2.26
N ALA A 16 4.24 -15.34 3.37
CA ALA A 16 3.59 -14.13 3.89
C ALA A 16 4.31 -12.78 3.69
N CYS A 17 5.54 -12.71 3.15
CA CYS A 17 6.43 -11.54 3.36
C CYS A 17 6.47 -10.44 2.27
N THR A 18 5.63 -10.40 1.23
CA THR A 18 5.81 -9.41 0.13
C THR A 18 4.79 -8.26 0.10
N ALA A 19 3.59 -8.43 0.68
CA ALA A 19 2.55 -7.40 0.62
C ALA A 19 2.90 -6.17 1.48
N ASP A 20 3.61 -6.38 2.58
CA ASP A 20 3.99 -5.33 3.53
C ASP A 20 5.00 -4.35 2.93
N GLU A 21 5.97 -4.83 2.15
CA GLU A 21 7.00 -3.95 1.54
C GLU A 21 6.41 -3.01 0.48
N VAL A 22 5.49 -3.49 -0.37
CA VAL A 22 4.85 -2.63 -1.37
C VAL A 22 4.07 -1.52 -0.70
N HIS A 23 3.31 -1.84 0.34
CA HIS A 23 2.57 -0.84 1.11
C HIS A 23 3.50 0.13 1.85
N TYR A 24 4.58 -0.38 2.44
CA TYR A 24 5.60 0.42 3.13
C TYR A 24 6.18 1.49 2.20
N TYR A 25 6.71 1.11 1.03
CA TYR A 25 7.28 2.09 0.10
C TYR A 25 6.25 3.05 -0.50
N SER A 26 5.00 2.61 -0.66
CA SER A 26 3.90 3.45 -1.16
C SER A 26 3.44 4.51 -0.14
N THR A 27 3.72 4.31 1.14
CA THR A 27 3.36 5.24 2.22
C THR A 27 4.56 5.97 2.82
N ASN A 28 5.78 5.63 2.39
CA ASN A 28 7.03 6.22 2.86
C ASN A 28 7.89 6.72 1.68
N PRO A 29 7.55 7.86 1.04
CA PRO A 29 8.23 8.34 -0.17
C PRO A 29 9.75 8.53 -0.01
N LYS A 30 10.24 8.92 1.19
CA LYS A 30 11.68 9.05 1.48
C LYS A 30 12.40 7.70 1.49
N ALA A 31 11.75 6.66 2.05
CA ALA A 31 12.30 5.31 2.04
C ALA A 31 12.34 4.75 0.62
N LEU A 32 11.31 5.03 -0.18
CA LEU A 32 11.27 4.69 -1.60
C LEU A 32 12.40 5.37 -2.38
N GLN A 33 12.60 6.68 -2.20
CA GLN A 33 13.69 7.40 -2.87
C GLN A 33 15.05 6.78 -2.52
N LYS A 34 15.32 6.56 -1.22
CA LYS A 34 16.57 5.92 -0.78
C LYS A 34 16.78 4.52 -1.36
N ALA A 35 15.71 3.75 -1.54
CA ALA A 35 15.78 2.44 -2.16
C ALA A 35 16.07 2.53 -3.66
N LEU A 36 15.50 3.53 -4.35
CA LEU A 36 15.75 3.79 -5.77
C LEU A 36 17.15 4.34 -6.04
N ASP A 37 17.70 5.16 -5.14
CA ASP A 37 19.07 5.69 -5.25
C ASP A 37 20.14 4.57 -5.27
N LYS A 38 19.77 3.39 -4.78
CA LYS A 38 20.62 2.19 -4.75
C LYS A 38 20.38 1.25 -5.93
N CYS A 39 19.36 1.50 -6.75
CA CYS A 39 19.07 0.70 -7.92
C CYS A 39 19.95 1.13 -9.12
N PRO A 40 20.38 0.18 -9.98
CA PRO A 40 20.08 -1.26 -9.95
C PRO A 40 21.03 -2.10 -9.07
N ASP A 41 22.07 -1.48 -8.50
CA ASP A 41 23.20 -2.17 -7.87
C ASP A 41 22.82 -2.94 -6.59
N GLU A 42 21.89 -2.41 -5.79
CA GLU A 42 21.36 -3.06 -4.58
C GLU A 42 19.83 -2.97 -4.54
N SER A 43 19.12 -4.03 -4.92
CA SER A 43 17.69 -4.15 -4.62
C SER A 43 17.48 -4.57 -3.16
N PRO A 44 16.51 -4.00 -2.42
CA PRO A 44 16.12 -4.53 -1.12
C PRO A 44 15.69 -6.01 -1.23
N ARG A 45 15.93 -6.80 -0.17
CA ARG A 45 15.89 -8.27 -0.19
C ARG A 45 14.58 -8.89 -0.72
N HIS A 46 13.45 -8.19 -0.68
CA HIS A 46 12.15 -8.74 -1.06
C HIS A 46 11.33 -7.88 -2.04
N ILE A 47 11.94 -6.87 -2.66
CA ILE A 47 11.30 -6.05 -3.71
C ILE A 47 12.28 -5.70 -4.83
N SER A 48 11.85 -5.86 -6.07
CA SER A 48 12.70 -5.53 -7.23
C SER A 48 12.73 -4.04 -7.51
N CYS A 49 13.84 -3.55 -8.10
CA CYS A 49 13.94 -2.17 -8.57
C CYS A 49 12.79 -1.79 -9.53
N LYS A 50 12.39 -2.70 -10.42
CA LYS A 50 11.21 -2.51 -11.28
C LYS A 50 9.91 -2.29 -10.49
N LYS A 51 9.74 -2.97 -9.36
CA LYS A 51 8.57 -2.77 -8.50
C LYS A 51 8.65 -1.44 -7.75
N LEU A 52 9.83 -1.05 -7.27
CA LEU A 52 10.07 0.28 -6.69
C LEU A 52 9.78 1.40 -7.69
N GLU A 53 10.23 1.28 -8.94
CA GLU A 53 9.94 2.23 -10.02
C GLU A 53 8.44 2.35 -10.29
N SER A 54 7.72 1.23 -10.30
CA SER A 54 6.26 1.23 -10.44
C SER A 54 5.56 1.98 -9.30
N ILE A 55 6.04 1.82 -8.07
CA ILE A 55 5.52 2.57 -6.91
C ILE A 55 5.83 4.06 -7.08
N ALA A 56 7.05 4.41 -7.48
CA ALA A 56 7.46 5.79 -7.67
C ALA A 56 6.65 6.50 -8.76
N GLN A 57 6.34 5.79 -9.84
CA GLN A 57 5.50 6.32 -10.90
C GLN A 57 4.08 6.62 -10.40
N GLN A 58 3.48 5.72 -9.61
CA GLN A 58 2.18 5.97 -8.98
C GLN A 58 2.21 7.18 -8.04
N LEU A 59 3.25 7.30 -7.20
CA LEU A 59 3.38 8.46 -6.30
C LEU A 59 3.58 9.76 -7.06
N LYS A 60 4.31 9.74 -8.19
CA LYS A 60 4.46 10.90 -9.07
C LYS A 60 3.13 11.32 -9.68
N GLU A 61 2.30 10.37 -10.09
CA GLU A 61 0.95 10.66 -10.61
C GLU A 61 0.07 11.32 -9.54
N TYR A 62 0.09 10.82 -8.31
CA TYR A 62 -0.65 11.42 -7.21
C TYR A 62 -0.10 12.80 -6.83
N ALA A 63 1.21 12.96 -6.80
CA ALA A 63 1.85 14.25 -6.55
C ALA A 63 1.51 15.27 -7.65
N PHE A 64 1.49 14.83 -8.91
CA PHE A 64 1.07 15.66 -10.04
C PHE A 64 -0.40 16.06 -9.91
N GLU A 65 -1.29 15.12 -9.61
CA GLU A 65 -2.71 15.39 -9.38
C GLU A 65 -2.92 16.40 -8.24
N LEU A 66 -2.23 16.20 -7.11
CA LEU A 66 -2.32 17.12 -5.97
C LEU A 66 -1.83 18.52 -6.34
N ARG A 67 -0.71 18.64 -7.06
CA ARG A 67 -0.15 19.94 -7.47
C ARG A 67 -1.00 20.66 -8.51
N THR A 68 -1.63 19.91 -9.42
CA THR A 68 -2.43 20.50 -10.52
C THR A 68 -3.85 20.84 -10.08
N SER A 69 -4.45 20.03 -9.22
CA SER A 69 -5.79 20.30 -8.68
C SER A 69 -5.93 19.78 -7.24
N PRO A 70 -5.47 20.56 -6.24
CA PRO A 70 -5.55 20.16 -4.84
C PRO A 70 -6.99 19.86 -4.38
N GLN A 71 -7.95 20.63 -4.88
CA GLN A 71 -9.37 20.47 -4.57
C GLN A 71 -9.94 19.16 -5.13
N ALA A 72 -9.59 18.79 -6.37
CA ALA A 72 -10.02 17.52 -6.95
C ALA A 72 -9.39 16.34 -6.21
N PHE A 73 -8.11 16.45 -5.85
CA PHE A 73 -7.42 15.46 -5.06
C PHE A 73 -8.07 15.26 -3.68
N GLY A 74 -8.38 16.36 -2.99
CA GLY A 74 -9.10 16.35 -1.71
C GLY A 74 -10.50 15.72 -1.82
N LYS A 75 -11.25 16.01 -2.89
CA LYS A 75 -12.55 15.35 -3.14
C LYS A 75 -12.42 13.83 -3.27
N LYS A 76 -11.36 13.33 -3.92
CA LYS A 76 -11.12 11.88 -4.01
C LYS A 76 -10.85 11.25 -2.64
N ILE A 77 -10.08 11.92 -1.78
CA ILE A 77 -9.86 11.48 -0.39
C ILE A 77 -11.19 11.39 0.36
N LEU A 78 -12.02 12.42 0.30
CA LEU A 78 -13.32 12.43 0.97
C LEU A 78 -14.25 11.32 0.45
N ASN A 79 -14.30 11.12 -0.87
CA ASN A 79 -15.08 10.05 -1.48
C ASN A 79 -14.59 8.66 -1.05
N LEU A 80 -13.27 8.46 -0.93
CA LEU A 80 -12.69 7.22 -0.41
C LEU A 80 -13.10 6.98 1.05
N GLN A 81 -13.00 8.00 1.90
CA GLN A 81 -13.41 7.91 3.31
C GLN A 81 -14.90 7.57 3.46
N GLU A 82 -15.76 8.22 2.68
CA GLU A 82 -17.19 7.91 2.65
C GLU A 82 -17.46 6.47 2.18
N THR A 83 -16.78 6.05 1.11
CA THR A 83 -16.92 4.68 0.58
C THR A 83 -16.49 3.64 1.61
N ILE A 84 -15.34 3.85 2.26
CA ILE A 84 -14.83 2.99 3.33
C ILE A 84 -15.86 2.89 4.47
N ALA A 85 -16.39 4.02 4.95
CA ALA A 85 -17.38 4.02 6.02
C ALA A 85 -18.64 3.22 5.65
N ARG A 86 -19.15 3.38 4.42
CA ARG A 86 -20.29 2.59 3.91
C ARG A 86 -19.97 1.09 3.83
N GLN A 87 -18.78 0.73 3.37
CA GLN A 87 -18.34 -0.67 3.27
C GLN A 87 -18.15 -1.30 4.67
N GLU A 88 -17.58 -0.58 5.62
CA GLU A 88 -17.46 -1.01 7.02
C GLU A 88 -18.84 -1.23 7.63
N GLN A 89 -19.77 -0.30 7.46
CA GLN A 89 -21.14 -0.44 7.93
C GLN A 89 -21.83 -1.66 7.32
N ALA A 90 -21.68 -1.90 6.02
CA ALA A 90 -22.26 -3.07 5.36
C ALA A 90 -21.68 -4.39 5.89
N LEU A 91 -20.38 -4.42 6.23
CA LEU A 91 -19.74 -5.60 6.81
C LEU A 91 -20.14 -5.85 8.28
N LEU A 92 -20.53 -4.82 9.03
CA LEU A 92 -21.12 -5.00 10.37
C LEU A 92 -22.45 -5.76 10.29
N HIS A 93 -23.25 -5.52 9.24
CA HIS A 93 -24.53 -6.20 9.03
C HIS A 93 -24.37 -7.59 8.41
N ASN A 94 -23.35 -7.81 7.58
CA ASN A 94 -23.06 -9.11 6.99
C ASN A 94 -21.56 -9.29 6.72
N THR A 95 -20.91 -10.10 7.57
CA THR A 95 -19.47 -10.36 7.54
C THR A 95 -19.04 -11.35 6.46
N ASN A 96 -19.95 -12.08 5.82
CA ASN A 96 -19.65 -13.11 4.82
C ASN A 96 -19.65 -12.56 3.39
N GLN A 97 -18.97 -11.41 3.19
CA GLN A 97 -18.82 -10.77 1.89
C GLN A 97 -17.33 -10.62 1.53
N PRO A 98 -16.68 -11.69 0.99
CA PRO A 98 -15.24 -11.68 0.73
C PRO A 98 -14.82 -10.63 -0.31
N GLN A 99 -15.66 -10.38 -1.31
CA GLN A 99 -15.41 -9.33 -2.30
C GLN A 99 -15.45 -7.93 -1.68
N LEU A 100 -16.42 -7.67 -0.81
CA LEU A 100 -16.54 -6.41 -0.09
C LEU A 100 -15.34 -6.17 0.84
N LYS A 101 -14.86 -7.22 1.53
CA LYS A 101 -13.62 -7.15 2.33
C LYS A 101 -12.41 -6.81 1.48
N ALA A 102 -12.25 -7.43 0.31
CA ALA A 102 -11.13 -7.15 -0.58
C ALA A 102 -11.19 -5.72 -1.14
N GLN A 103 -12.38 -5.22 -1.50
CA GLN A 103 -12.56 -3.84 -1.94
C GLN A 103 -12.30 -2.83 -0.83
N LEU A 104 -12.79 -3.11 0.39
CA LEU A 104 -12.52 -2.27 1.56
C LEU A 104 -11.02 -2.14 1.80
N GLN A 105 -10.29 -3.26 1.75
CA GLN A 105 -8.84 -3.26 1.94
C GLN A 105 -8.13 -2.42 0.87
N LYS A 106 -8.50 -2.57 -0.41
CA LYS A 106 -7.95 -1.75 -1.50
C LYS A 106 -8.24 -0.26 -1.32
N ASN A 107 -9.45 0.09 -0.91
CA ASN A 107 -9.83 1.49 -0.68
C ASN A 107 -9.04 2.10 0.50
N LYS A 108 -8.82 1.32 1.57
CA LYS A 108 -7.98 1.74 2.71
C LYS A 108 -6.54 1.95 2.29
N GLU A 109 -5.96 1.04 1.50
CA GLU A 109 -4.61 1.18 0.96
C GLU A 109 -4.50 2.43 0.08
N GLU A 110 -5.44 2.67 -0.83
CA GLU A 110 -5.44 3.87 -1.67
C GLU A 110 -5.54 5.15 -0.83
N LEU A 111 -6.42 5.18 0.17
CA LEU A 111 -6.56 6.31 1.08
C LEU A 111 -5.24 6.60 1.80
N GLN A 112 -4.58 5.58 2.35
CA GLN A 112 -3.31 5.73 3.04
C GLN A 112 -2.21 6.29 2.13
N ILE A 113 -2.12 5.80 0.89
CA ILE A 113 -1.14 6.29 -0.09
C ILE A 113 -1.41 7.76 -0.45
N ARG A 114 -2.67 8.14 -0.71
CA ARG A 114 -3.03 9.53 -1.02
C ARG A 114 -2.70 10.47 0.14
N LEU A 115 -2.99 10.06 1.38
CA LEU A 115 -2.65 10.83 2.58
C LEU A 115 -1.13 10.93 2.79
N ALA A 116 -0.38 9.87 2.50
CA ALA A 116 1.08 9.89 2.57
C ALA A 116 1.69 10.89 1.57
N VAL A 117 1.12 11.01 0.37
CA VAL A 117 1.53 12.02 -0.64
C VAL A 117 1.26 13.44 -0.15
N VAL A 118 0.09 13.69 0.47
CA VAL A 118 -0.21 14.99 1.09
C VAL A 118 0.81 15.31 2.17
N LYS A 119 1.02 14.39 3.12
CA LYS A 119 2.01 14.55 4.20
C LYS A 119 3.40 14.87 3.66
N TRP A 120 3.84 14.13 2.64
CA TRP A 120 5.15 14.29 2.03
C TRP A 120 5.33 15.67 1.38
N LEU A 121 4.30 16.20 0.71
CA LEU A 121 4.38 17.49 0.02
C LEU A 121 4.14 18.69 0.95
N GLU A 122 3.35 18.54 2.01
CA GLU A 122 3.11 19.61 3.00
C GLU A 122 4.25 19.74 4.01
N SER A 123 4.90 18.63 4.38
CA SER A 123 6.03 18.60 5.29
C SER A 123 6.94 17.42 4.94
N PRO A 124 7.84 17.58 3.96
CA PRO A 124 8.78 16.53 3.61
C PRO A 124 9.60 16.20 4.87
N GLU A 125 9.54 14.93 5.31
CA GLU A 125 10.21 14.48 6.53
C GLU A 125 11.68 14.89 6.46
N ARG A 126 12.09 15.82 7.35
CA ARG A 126 13.44 16.38 7.42
C ARG A 126 14.46 15.25 7.63
#